data_AF-A0A8H4J8J7-F1
#
_entry.id   AF-A0A8H4J8J7-F1
#
_cell.length_a   1.000
_cell.length_b   1.000
_cell.length_c   1.000
_cell.angle_alpha   90.00
_cell.angle_beta   90.00
_cell.angle_gamma   90.00
#
_symmetry.space_group_name_H-M   'P 1'
#
loop_
_entity.id
_entity.type
_entity.pdbx_description
1 polymer ?
#
loop_
_entity_poly.entity_id
_entity_poly.type
_entity_poly.pdbx_seq_one_letter_code
_entity_poly.pdbx_strand_id
1 'polypeptide(L)'
;MEGTQNIPYVEVVLIRHAEAVSNVSTDKDGIGGCELTISQLQAVSKHLSKNTEPDMKFRSGNFLPDGLTQFGIRQVRDFVQLAVKAHKGQIPNVYFVACSLLSRAIQTAQLLMGALDMVDEGGILCHPGLRELTGWPQDHEACTDDKGDRRYIMLSGGNTDPGKIIKEENIDTTGCALFDGSSLSGRSVPSLEAPSKESIEKRVQDARQWLQKLAAQALRKHQEAQLPGPARIVVITHGGNQQFLTENRYCNYTMSPGHSELKWAGSSAQRNLDVNLYRFDKHRLVELPHNLEFSRLFGKHYRCMEREKMTREWPKSEDQEADHTEFIRNSFEETAKLDKEVVDSIFSWVGVDNFLTSIAGTRNP
;
A
#
# COMPACT_ATOMS: atom_id res chain seq x y z
N MET A 1 -18.06 6.42 -39.10
CA MET A 1 -16.98 5.57 -38.55
C MET A 1 -15.90 6.51 -38.09
N GLU A 2 -15.93 6.91 -36.81
CA GLU A 2 -14.83 7.66 -36.21
C GLU A 2 -13.63 6.70 -36.13
N GLY A 3 -12.53 7.08 -36.77
CA GLY A 3 -11.33 6.26 -36.80
C GLY A 3 -10.85 5.99 -35.37
N THR A 4 -10.56 4.74 -35.06
CA THR A 4 -9.81 4.33 -33.87
C THR A 4 -8.51 5.13 -33.85
N GLN A 5 -8.47 6.19 -33.05
CA GLN A 5 -7.25 6.95 -32.82
C GLN A 5 -6.24 6.00 -32.19
N ASN A 6 -5.16 5.72 -32.91
CA ASN A 6 -4.05 4.94 -32.38
C ASN A 6 -3.39 5.77 -31.27
N ILE A 7 -3.62 5.40 -30.00
CA ILE A 7 -3.06 6.11 -28.84
C ILE A 7 -1.63 5.61 -28.64
N PRO A 8 -0.59 6.46 -28.80
CA PRO A 8 0.80 6.02 -28.83
C PRO A 8 1.41 5.87 -27.42
N TYR A 9 0.59 5.70 -26.39
CA TYR A 9 1.04 5.60 -25.00
C TYR A 9 0.13 4.68 -24.17
N VAL A 10 0.67 4.24 -23.03
CA VAL A 10 -0.07 3.48 -22.02
C VAL A 10 -0.50 4.41 -20.90
N GLU A 11 -1.74 4.25 -20.43
CA GLU A 11 -2.20 4.89 -19.20
C GLU A 11 -1.76 4.05 -17.99
N VAL A 12 -0.98 4.65 -17.11
CA VAL A 12 -0.60 4.09 -15.83
C VAL A 12 -1.57 4.61 -14.77
N VAL A 13 -2.44 3.72 -14.29
CA VAL A 13 -3.47 4.01 -13.29
C VAL A 13 -2.86 3.75 -11.90
N LEU A 14 -2.48 4.81 -11.19
CA LEU A 14 -1.99 4.68 -9.81
C LEU A 14 -3.19 4.71 -8.86
N ILE A 15 -3.29 3.71 -7.99
CA ILE A 15 -4.34 3.60 -6.97
C ILE A 15 -3.68 3.43 -5.61
N ARG A 16 -3.93 4.36 -4.66
CA ARG A 16 -3.45 4.14 -3.28
C ARG A 16 -4.21 2.97 -2.67
N HIS A 17 -3.50 2.09 -1.94
CA HIS A 17 -4.14 0.98 -1.23
C HIS A 17 -5.33 1.44 -0.35
N ALA A 18 -6.30 0.54 -0.13
CA ALA A 18 -7.43 0.80 0.77
C ALA A 18 -6.97 0.95 2.23
N GLU A 19 -7.85 1.36 3.14
CA GLU A 19 -7.48 1.54 4.54
C GLU A 19 -6.85 0.26 5.11
N ALA A 20 -5.61 0.40 5.58
CA ALA A 20 -4.83 -0.67 6.17
C ALA A 20 -4.74 -0.53 7.68
N VAL A 21 -4.29 -1.58 8.37
CA VAL A 21 -4.00 -1.51 9.81
C VAL A 21 -3.06 -0.32 10.12
N SER A 22 -2.11 -0.03 9.22
CA SER A 22 -1.20 1.13 9.29
C SER A 22 -1.87 2.50 9.23
N ASN A 23 -3.13 2.57 8.82
CA ASN A 23 -3.90 3.82 8.77
C ASN A 23 -4.75 4.03 10.01
N VAL A 24 -4.82 3.03 10.91
CA VAL A 24 -5.51 3.16 12.19
C VAL A 24 -4.65 3.98 13.14
N SER A 25 -5.15 5.15 13.50
CA SER A 25 -4.63 6.02 14.56
C SER A 25 -5.80 6.60 15.34
N THR A 26 -5.81 6.46 16.67
CA THR A 26 -6.85 7.02 17.55
C THR A 26 -6.26 7.62 18.82
N ASP A 27 -6.87 8.73 19.26
CA ASP A 27 -6.37 9.57 20.35
C ASP A 27 -6.75 9.06 21.76
N LYS A 28 -7.57 8.00 21.85
CA LYS A 28 -8.11 7.50 23.14
C LYS A 28 -8.16 5.97 23.17
N ASP A 29 -7.81 5.42 24.33
CA ASP A 29 -7.97 4.02 24.78
C ASP A 29 -7.37 2.91 23.90
N GLY A 30 -6.56 2.02 24.50
CA GLY A 30 -5.95 0.87 23.84
C GLY A 30 -4.42 0.88 23.84
N ILE A 31 -3.82 -0.13 23.22
CA ILE A 31 -2.36 -0.29 23.18
C ILE A 31 -1.77 0.68 22.16
N GLY A 32 -0.92 1.60 22.63
CA GLY A 32 -0.13 2.46 21.76
C GLY A 32 0.94 1.66 21.00
N GLY A 33 1.34 2.16 19.84
CA GLY A 33 2.32 1.48 19.00
C GLY A 33 3.64 1.18 19.71
N CYS A 34 4.28 2.20 20.26
CA CYS A 34 5.53 2.08 21.03
C CYS A 34 5.35 1.48 22.44
N GLU A 35 4.12 1.18 22.85
CA GLU A 35 3.80 0.61 24.17
C GLU A 35 3.46 -0.88 24.09
N LEU A 36 3.44 -1.46 22.88
CA LEU A 36 3.13 -2.86 22.67
C LEU A 36 4.19 -3.73 23.33
N THR A 37 3.76 -4.54 24.30
CA THR A 37 4.59 -5.54 24.97
C THR A 37 4.29 -6.94 24.45
N ILE A 38 5.25 -7.86 24.63
CA ILE A 38 5.06 -9.26 24.25
C ILE A 38 3.89 -9.91 25.02
N SER A 39 3.68 -9.54 26.28
CA SER A 39 2.58 -10.03 27.11
C SER A 39 1.20 -9.61 26.57
N GLN A 40 1.09 -8.37 26.06
CA GLN A 40 -0.14 -7.90 25.41
C GLN A 40 -0.37 -8.65 24.09
N LEU A 41 0.67 -8.83 23.27
CA LEU A 41 0.57 -9.60 22.03
C LEU A 41 0.16 -11.06 22.30
N GLN A 42 0.73 -11.70 23.34
CA GLN A 42 0.32 -13.02 23.82
C GLN A 42 -1.13 -13.07 24.27
N ALA A 43 -1.60 -12.07 25.00
CA ALA A 43 -2.99 -12.00 25.44
C ALA A 43 -3.93 -11.95 24.23
N VAL A 44 -3.68 -11.03 23.29
CA VAL A 44 -4.43 -10.92 22.03
C VAL A 44 -4.43 -12.26 21.27
N SER A 45 -3.26 -12.86 21.06
CA SER A 45 -3.14 -14.13 20.33
C SER A 45 -3.89 -15.28 21.00
N LYS A 46 -3.94 -15.36 22.34
CA LYS A 46 -4.71 -16.38 23.08
C LYS A 46 -6.21 -16.24 22.93
N HIS A 47 -6.71 -15.02 22.78
CA HIS A 47 -8.13 -14.77 22.49
C HIS A 47 -8.44 -15.17 21.05
N LEU A 48 -7.59 -14.74 20.10
CA LEU A 48 -7.76 -15.01 18.68
C LEU A 48 -7.65 -16.50 18.33
N SER A 49 -6.73 -17.26 18.95
CA SER A 49 -6.62 -18.72 18.76
C SER A 49 -7.86 -19.50 19.22
N LYS A 50 -8.69 -18.88 20.07
CA LYS A 50 -9.98 -19.43 20.51
C LYS A 50 -11.16 -18.91 19.67
N ASN A 51 -10.89 -18.17 18.59
CA ASN A 51 -11.89 -17.47 17.78
C ASN A 51 -12.76 -16.50 18.59
N THR A 52 -12.18 -15.88 19.61
CA THR A 52 -12.87 -14.91 20.47
C THR A 52 -12.32 -13.52 20.22
N GLU A 53 -13.20 -12.53 19.98
CA GLU A 53 -12.81 -11.11 19.92
C GLU A 53 -12.19 -10.69 21.27
N PRO A 54 -10.94 -10.19 21.30
CA PRO A 54 -10.36 -9.65 22.51
C PRO A 54 -11.11 -8.39 22.95
N ASP A 55 -11.32 -8.22 24.25
CA ASP A 55 -11.79 -6.95 24.84
C ASP A 55 -10.62 -5.96 24.98
N MET A 56 -9.90 -5.77 23.87
CA MET A 56 -8.70 -4.95 23.75
C MET A 56 -8.72 -4.24 22.38
N LYS A 57 -8.06 -3.08 22.32
CA LYS A 57 -7.95 -2.26 21.10
C LYS A 57 -6.51 -1.81 20.89
N PHE A 58 -6.16 -1.54 19.65
CA PHE A 58 -4.91 -0.89 19.29
C PHE A 58 -5.16 0.57 18.95
N ARG A 59 -4.42 1.48 19.59
CA ARG A 59 -4.47 2.91 19.24
C ARG A 59 -3.74 3.22 17.94
N SER A 60 -2.76 2.39 17.58
CA SER A 60 -2.01 2.49 16.33
C SER A 60 -1.75 1.10 15.77
N GLY A 61 -1.94 0.93 14.46
CA GLY A 61 -1.56 -0.29 13.76
C GLY A 61 -0.15 -0.27 13.18
N ASN A 62 0.66 0.75 13.50
CA ASN A 62 2.04 0.91 13.01
C ASN A 62 3.04 -0.13 13.53
N PHE A 63 2.60 -1.10 14.32
CA PHE A 63 3.50 -2.11 14.90
C PHE A 63 2.81 -3.48 14.92
N LEU A 64 1.94 -3.72 13.94
CA LEU A 64 1.20 -4.96 13.75
C LEU A 64 1.57 -5.61 12.42
N PRO A 65 1.26 -6.90 12.20
CA PRO A 65 1.43 -7.52 10.90
C PRO A 65 0.54 -6.83 9.86
N ASP A 66 1.06 -6.63 8.64
CA ASP A 66 0.41 -5.84 7.59
C ASP A 66 -0.84 -6.49 6.98
N GLY A 67 -1.86 -5.68 6.69
CA GLY A 67 -3.09 -6.09 6.02
C GLY A 67 -4.16 -4.99 6.01
N LEU A 68 -5.27 -5.20 5.31
CA LEU A 68 -6.40 -4.26 5.27
C LEU A 68 -7.25 -4.32 6.55
N THR A 69 -7.84 -3.19 6.94
CA THR A 69 -8.89 -3.19 7.96
C THR A 69 -10.20 -3.78 7.40
N GLN A 70 -11.13 -4.15 8.28
CA GLN A 70 -12.48 -4.54 7.87
C GLN A 70 -13.15 -3.40 7.08
N PHE A 71 -12.96 -2.15 7.50
CA PHE A 71 -13.45 -0.97 6.79
C PHE A 71 -12.77 -0.83 5.42
N GLY A 72 -11.44 -0.98 5.32
CA GLY A 72 -10.71 -0.96 4.06
C GLY A 72 -11.21 -1.99 3.05
N ILE A 73 -11.48 -3.22 3.49
CA ILE A 73 -12.09 -4.26 2.65
C ILE A 73 -13.47 -3.81 2.13
N ARG A 74 -14.30 -3.18 2.97
CA ARG A 74 -15.60 -2.62 2.54
C ARG A 74 -15.40 -1.48 1.54
N GLN A 75 -14.43 -0.59 1.74
CA GLN A 75 -14.10 0.49 0.80
C GLN A 75 -13.79 -0.07 -0.59
N VAL A 76 -12.97 -1.13 -0.70
CA VAL A 76 -12.67 -1.73 -2.01
C VAL A 76 -13.92 -2.33 -2.64
N ARG A 77 -14.75 -3.02 -1.86
CA ARG A 77 -16.01 -3.61 -2.38
C ARG A 77 -16.95 -2.53 -2.90
N ASP A 78 -17.10 -1.43 -2.19
CA ASP A 78 -17.93 -0.29 -2.60
C ASP A 78 -17.36 0.37 -3.86
N PHE A 79 -16.03 0.50 -3.94
CA PHE A 79 -15.32 1.01 -5.12
C PHE A 79 -15.55 0.11 -6.34
N VAL A 80 -15.40 -1.22 -6.20
CA VAL A 80 -15.65 -2.19 -7.27
C VAL A 80 -17.11 -2.13 -7.72
N GLN A 81 -18.05 -2.08 -6.79
CA GLN A 81 -19.47 -1.93 -7.13
C GLN A 81 -19.75 -0.64 -7.89
N LEU A 82 -19.12 0.47 -7.52
CA LEU A 82 -19.25 1.75 -8.23
C LEU A 82 -18.73 1.62 -9.66
N ALA A 83 -17.51 1.09 -9.83
CA ALA A 83 -16.89 0.90 -11.15
C ALA A 83 -17.73 -0.01 -12.06
N VAL A 84 -18.24 -1.12 -11.53
CA VAL A 84 -19.10 -2.06 -12.27
C VAL A 84 -20.45 -1.43 -12.63
N LYS A 85 -21.10 -0.73 -11.70
CA LYS A 85 -22.42 -0.09 -11.93
C LYS A 85 -22.35 1.08 -12.90
N ALA A 86 -21.30 1.91 -12.83
CA ALA A 86 -21.19 3.13 -13.62
C ALA A 86 -20.96 2.87 -15.12
N HIS A 87 -20.36 1.73 -15.50
CA HIS A 87 -19.85 1.53 -16.87
C HIS A 87 -20.18 0.17 -17.54
N LYS A 88 -21.16 -0.60 -17.07
CA LYS A 88 -21.47 -1.94 -17.63
C LYS A 88 -20.27 -2.90 -17.70
N GLY A 89 -19.16 -2.63 -17.00
CA GLY A 89 -18.01 -3.51 -16.96
C GLY A 89 -16.70 -2.75 -16.87
N GLN A 90 -16.16 -2.68 -15.66
CA GLN A 90 -14.72 -2.73 -15.38
C GLN A 90 -13.82 -1.62 -16.00
N ILE A 91 -12.55 -1.54 -15.57
CA ILE A 91 -11.51 -0.71 -16.20
C ILE A 91 -11.07 -1.43 -17.48
N PRO A 92 -11.29 -0.89 -18.69
CA PRO A 92 -10.96 -1.59 -19.93
C PRO A 92 -9.46 -1.70 -20.19
N ASN A 93 -9.08 -2.68 -21.01
CA ASN A 93 -7.74 -2.81 -21.59
C ASN A 93 -6.61 -2.91 -20.56
N VAL A 94 -6.84 -3.59 -19.42
CA VAL A 94 -5.81 -3.75 -18.39
C VAL A 94 -4.91 -4.92 -18.75
N TYR A 95 -3.62 -4.66 -18.94
CA TYR A 95 -2.64 -5.70 -19.27
C TYR A 95 -1.92 -6.25 -18.06
N PHE A 96 -1.68 -5.39 -17.06
CA PHE A 96 -0.90 -5.73 -15.88
C PHE A 96 -1.47 -5.06 -14.65
N VAL A 97 -1.43 -5.80 -13.54
CA VAL A 97 -1.65 -5.28 -12.19
C VAL A 97 -0.33 -5.40 -11.44
N ALA A 98 0.19 -4.27 -10.97
CA ALA A 98 1.45 -4.18 -10.25
C ALA A 98 1.23 -3.65 -8.83
N CYS A 99 2.02 -4.12 -7.86
CA CYS A 99 2.02 -3.57 -6.52
C CYS A 99 3.36 -3.76 -5.81
N SER A 100 3.45 -3.32 -4.55
CA SER A 100 4.54 -3.72 -3.67
C SER A 100 4.31 -5.11 -3.09
N LEU A 101 5.31 -5.66 -2.40
CA LEU A 101 5.20 -6.92 -1.66
C LEU A 101 4.45 -6.76 -0.32
N LEU A 102 3.78 -5.64 -0.06
CA LEU A 102 3.06 -5.43 1.19
C LEU A 102 1.66 -6.04 1.09
N SER A 103 1.27 -6.77 2.12
CA SER A 103 0.00 -7.48 2.23
C SER A 103 -1.20 -6.57 1.91
N ARG A 104 -1.21 -5.33 2.41
CA ARG A 104 -2.28 -4.36 2.11
C ARG A 104 -2.39 -3.99 0.63
N ALA A 105 -1.27 -3.94 -0.09
CA ALA A 105 -1.24 -3.60 -1.51
C ALA A 105 -1.72 -4.79 -2.35
N ILE A 106 -1.23 -6.00 -2.01
CA ILE A 106 -1.65 -7.27 -2.63
C ILE A 106 -3.16 -7.48 -2.42
N GLN A 107 -3.64 -7.39 -1.18
CA GLN A 107 -5.05 -7.59 -0.85
C GLN A 107 -5.95 -6.55 -1.52
N THR A 108 -5.50 -5.30 -1.65
CA THR A 108 -6.22 -4.29 -2.43
C THR A 108 -6.28 -4.68 -3.91
N ALA A 109 -5.16 -5.09 -4.52
CA ALA A 109 -5.10 -5.53 -5.91
C ALA A 109 -6.05 -6.72 -6.16
N GLN A 110 -6.00 -7.74 -5.29
CA GLN A 110 -6.86 -8.93 -5.38
C GLN A 110 -8.35 -8.57 -5.34
N LEU A 111 -8.75 -7.73 -4.40
CA LEU A 111 -10.14 -7.29 -4.28
C LEU A 111 -10.57 -6.40 -5.46
N LEU A 112 -9.65 -5.67 -6.08
CA LEU A 112 -9.91 -4.86 -7.26
C LEU A 112 -10.01 -5.65 -8.56
N MET A 113 -9.50 -6.89 -8.64
CA MET A 113 -9.49 -7.69 -9.88
C MET A 113 -10.88 -7.76 -10.55
N GLY A 114 -11.95 -7.87 -9.77
CA GLY A 114 -13.33 -7.90 -10.29
C GLY A 114 -13.77 -6.59 -10.98
N ALA A 115 -13.08 -5.49 -10.75
CA ALA A 115 -13.29 -4.20 -11.42
C ALA A 115 -12.36 -4.00 -12.62
N LEU A 116 -11.52 -4.96 -13.00
CA LEU A 116 -10.56 -4.83 -14.11
C LEU A 116 -10.97 -5.74 -15.27
N ASP A 117 -11.05 -5.18 -16.47
CA ASP A 117 -11.24 -5.94 -17.71
C ASP A 117 -9.86 -6.23 -18.26
N MET A 118 -9.35 -7.37 -17.79
CA MET A 118 -8.00 -7.85 -18.08
C MET A 118 -7.94 -8.41 -19.48
N VAL A 119 -6.95 -8.00 -20.27
CA VAL A 119 -6.74 -8.51 -21.64
C VAL A 119 -6.20 -9.94 -21.64
N ASP A 120 -5.40 -10.29 -20.63
CA ASP A 120 -4.84 -11.63 -20.42
C ASP A 120 -5.16 -12.10 -18.98
N GLU A 121 -5.15 -13.41 -18.73
CA GLU A 121 -5.30 -14.02 -17.37
C GLU A 121 -4.06 -13.77 -16.46
N GLY A 122 -3.53 -12.55 -16.47
CA GLY A 122 -2.36 -12.16 -15.69
C GLY A 122 -2.65 -12.09 -14.20
N GLY A 123 -1.72 -12.61 -13.39
CA GLY A 123 -1.71 -12.42 -11.94
C GLY A 123 -1.17 -11.04 -11.52
N ILE A 124 -0.94 -10.88 -10.21
CA ILE A 124 -0.42 -9.64 -9.63
C ILE A 124 1.11 -9.68 -9.59
N LEU A 125 1.75 -8.66 -10.16
CA LEU A 125 3.21 -8.55 -10.19
C LEU A 125 3.73 -7.61 -9.10
N CYS A 126 4.64 -8.10 -8.28
CA CYS A 126 5.15 -7.39 -7.12
C CYS A 126 6.58 -6.90 -7.36
N HIS A 127 6.84 -5.62 -7.08
CA HIS A 127 8.19 -5.05 -7.17
C HIS A 127 8.59 -4.38 -5.84
N PRO A 128 9.78 -4.70 -5.27
CA PRO A 128 10.19 -4.14 -3.99
C PRO A 128 10.30 -2.62 -4.04
N GLY A 129 10.70 -2.03 -5.17
CA GLY A 129 10.76 -0.58 -5.32
C GLY A 129 9.43 0.19 -5.26
N LEU A 130 8.29 -0.49 -5.20
CA LEU A 130 6.97 0.12 -4.96
C LEU A 130 6.56 0.14 -3.49
N ARG A 131 7.37 -0.42 -2.58
CA ARG A 131 7.05 -0.48 -1.14
C ARG A 131 7.06 0.91 -0.50
N GLU A 132 6.27 1.05 0.56
CA GLU A 132 6.45 2.15 1.49
C GLU A 132 7.88 2.17 2.07
N LEU A 133 8.35 3.38 2.39
CA LEU A 133 9.75 3.65 2.69
C LEU A 133 10.06 3.82 4.18
N THR A 134 9.02 3.87 5.02
CA THR A 134 9.11 3.91 6.48
C THR A 134 9.68 2.62 7.07
N GLY A 135 10.18 2.72 8.30
CA GLY A 135 10.78 1.62 9.07
C GLY A 135 9.84 0.97 10.07
N TRP A 136 8.55 1.29 10.04
CA TRP A 136 7.56 0.64 10.91
C TRP A 136 7.34 -0.82 10.49
N PRO A 137 7.12 -1.76 11.43
CA PRO A 137 7.07 -3.19 11.13
C PRO A 137 6.16 -3.62 9.97
N GLN A 138 4.97 -3.03 9.84
CA GLN A 138 4.01 -3.30 8.77
C GLN A 138 4.44 -2.79 7.38
N ASP A 139 5.48 -1.97 7.30
CA ASP A 139 6.05 -1.49 6.04
C ASP A 139 7.17 -2.41 5.53
N HIS A 140 7.37 -3.54 6.21
CA HIS A 140 8.17 -4.66 5.76
C HIS A 140 7.30 -5.78 5.21
N GLU A 141 7.89 -6.63 4.38
CA GLU A 141 7.19 -7.77 3.81
C GLU A 141 6.83 -8.77 4.89
N ALA A 142 5.54 -9.13 4.97
CA ALA A 142 5.07 -10.15 5.88
C ALA A 142 5.58 -11.54 5.48
N CYS A 143 5.82 -12.41 6.46
CA CYS A 143 6.18 -13.79 6.21
C CYS A 143 5.04 -14.51 5.46
N THR A 144 5.39 -15.14 4.35
CA THR A 144 4.52 -16.08 3.63
C THR A 144 4.81 -17.49 4.15
N ASP A 145 3.78 -18.24 4.53
CA ASP A 145 3.92 -19.63 4.95
C ASP A 145 4.13 -20.59 3.76
N ASP A 146 4.37 -21.87 4.05
CA ASP A 146 4.63 -22.89 3.04
C ASP A 146 3.47 -23.13 2.07
N LYS A 147 2.26 -22.63 2.39
CA LYS A 147 1.06 -22.72 1.54
C LYS A 147 0.86 -21.47 0.69
N GLY A 148 1.72 -20.46 0.81
CA GLY A 148 1.53 -19.18 0.12
C GLY A 148 0.62 -18.22 0.88
N ASP A 149 0.30 -18.49 2.15
CA ASP A 149 -0.61 -17.68 2.95
C ASP A 149 0.17 -16.66 3.79
N ARG A 150 -0.40 -15.46 3.94
CA ARG A 150 0.05 -14.44 4.90
C ARG A 150 -1.05 -14.19 5.90
N ARG A 151 -0.68 -14.03 7.17
CA ARG A 151 -1.65 -13.82 8.26
C ARG A 151 -1.42 -12.50 8.95
N TYR A 152 -2.50 -11.89 9.42
CA TYR A 152 -2.43 -10.64 10.16
C TYR A 152 -3.59 -10.48 11.13
N ILE A 153 -3.45 -9.55 12.07
CA ILE A 153 -4.51 -9.20 13.02
C ILE A 153 -5.38 -8.12 12.37
N MET A 154 -6.61 -8.48 11.98
CA MET A 154 -7.54 -7.56 11.35
C MET A 154 -8.17 -6.63 12.39
N LEU A 155 -8.08 -5.33 12.11
CA LEU A 155 -8.73 -4.27 12.88
C LEU A 155 -10.03 -3.81 12.17
N SER A 156 -10.96 -3.24 12.92
CA SER A 156 -12.21 -2.64 12.42
C SER A 156 -11.97 -1.55 11.37
N GLY A 157 -11.11 -0.58 11.67
CA GLY A 157 -10.91 0.62 10.84
C GLY A 157 -12.07 1.63 10.87
N GLY A 158 -11.97 2.66 10.04
CA GLY A 158 -12.96 3.74 9.90
C GLY A 158 -13.15 4.60 11.16
N ASN A 159 -14.28 5.33 11.23
CA ASN A 159 -14.48 6.36 12.25
C ASN A 159 -15.25 5.90 13.51
N THR A 160 -15.90 4.74 13.47
CA THR A 160 -16.84 4.35 14.54
C THR A 160 -16.16 3.69 15.73
N ASP A 161 -15.23 2.78 15.48
CA ASP A 161 -14.46 2.12 16.54
C ASP A 161 -13.07 1.74 16.02
N PRO A 162 -12.26 2.70 15.56
CA PRO A 162 -10.93 2.41 14.99
C PRO A 162 -10.07 1.63 15.99
N GLY A 163 -9.44 0.56 15.52
CA GLY A 163 -8.50 -0.21 16.33
C GLY A 163 -9.10 -1.37 17.12
N LYS A 164 -10.41 -1.58 17.08
CA LYS A 164 -11.04 -2.81 17.59
C LYS A 164 -10.48 -4.03 16.86
N ILE A 165 -10.03 -5.02 17.62
CA ILE A 165 -9.53 -6.29 17.09
C ILE A 165 -10.72 -7.15 16.69
N ILE A 166 -10.72 -7.67 15.45
CA ILE A 166 -11.84 -8.47 14.91
C ILE A 166 -11.49 -9.95 14.89
N LYS A 167 -10.41 -10.31 14.19
CA LYS A 167 -9.94 -11.70 14.06
C LYS A 167 -8.52 -11.73 13.52
N GLU A 168 -7.90 -12.91 13.53
CA GLU A 168 -6.85 -13.19 12.55
C GLU A 168 -7.50 -13.33 11.16
N GLU A 169 -6.87 -12.72 10.17
CA GLU A 169 -7.27 -12.82 8.76
C GLU A 169 -6.15 -13.42 7.93
N ASN A 170 -6.53 -14.17 6.90
CA ASN A 170 -5.62 -14.80 5.95
C ASN A 170 -5.65 -14.09 4.59
N ILE A 171 -4.49 -13.99 3.95
CA ILE A 171 -4.29 -13.47 2.60
C ILE A 171 -3.57 -14.56 1.80
N ASP A 172 -4.31 -15.22 0.91
CA ASP A 172 -3.75 -16.16 -0.05
C ASP A 172 -2.96 -15.39 -1.11
N THR A 173 -1.66 -15.60 -1.20
CA THR A 173 -0.80 -14.94 -2.21
C THR A 173 -0.55 -15.80 -3.45
N THR A 174 -1.24 -16.93 -3.59
CA THR A 174 -1.20 -17.77 -4.79
C THR A 174 -1.56 -16.93 -6.03
N GLY A 175 -0.75 -17.02 -7.07
CA GLY A 175 -0.91 -16.23 -8.30
C GLY A 175 -0.29 -14.83 -8.25
N CYS A 176 0.35 -14.45 -7.15
CA CYS A 176 1.24 -13.29 -7.09
C CYS A 176 2.67 -13.71 -7.40
N ALA A 177 3.39 -12.90 -8.19
CA ALA A 177 4.78 -13.17 -8.57
C ALA A 177 5.65 -11.93 -8.35
N LEU A 178 6.95 -12.13 -8.12
CA LEU A 178 7.94 -11.06 -8.15
C LEU A 178 8.15 -10.57 -9.58
N PHE A 179 8.71 -9.36 -9.69
CA PHE A 179 9.02 -8.69 -10.94
C PHE A 179 9.92 -9.49 -11.90
N ASP A 180 10.67 -10.46 -11.38
CA ASP A 180 11.53 -11.38 -12.12
C ASP A 180 10.86 -12.73 -12.46
N GLY A 181 9.58 -12.90 -12.05
CA GLY A 181 8.78 -14.10 -12.27
C GLY A 181 8.90 -15.17 -11.18
N SER A 182 9.72 -14.95 -10.15
CA SER A 182 9.81 -15.88 -9.02
C SER A 182 8.64 -15.74 -8.03
N SER A 183 8.42 -16.75 -7.18
CA SER A 183 7.36 -16.74 -6.16
C SER A 183 7.67 -15.78 -5.00
N LEU A 184 6.63 -15.28 -4.32
CA LEU A 184 6.74 -14.48 -3.09
C LEU A 184 7.20 -15.27 -1.84
N SER A 185 7.78 -16.45 -2.04
CA SER A 185 8.17 -17.37 -0.97
C SER A 185 9.50 -16.94 -0.37
N GLY A 186 9.53 -16.65 0.93
CA GLY A 186 10.77 -16.41 1.64
C GLY A 186 10.59 -15.60 2.91
N ARG A 187 11.48 -15.81 3.88
CA ARG A 187 11.60 -14.96 5.06
C ARG A 187 12.49 -13.77 4.68
N SER A 188 11.91 -12.60 4.51
CA SER A 188 12.70 -11.38 4.36
C SER A 188 13.29 -11.01 5.72
N VAL A 189 14.59 -10.72 5.79
CA VAL A 189 15.18 -10.11 6.99
C VAL A 189 15.06 -8.61 6.82
N PRO A 190 14.18 -7.93 7.58
CA PRO A 190 13.99 -6.50 7.43
C PRO A 190 15.22 -5.73 7.90
N SER A 191 15.62 -4.70 7.14
CA SER A 191 16.60 -3.72 7.61
C SER A 191 15.99 -2.91 8.74
N LEU A 192 16.70 -2.80 9.86
CA LEU A 192 16.36 -1.90 10.97
C LEU A 192 17.01 -0.51 10.83
N GLU A 193 17.87 -0.34 9.83
CA GLU A 193 18.51 0.93 9.53
C GLU A 193 17.74 1.66 8.42
N ALA A 194 17.61 2.99 8.59
CA ALA A 194 17.02 3.86 7.59
C ALA A 194 17.87 3.86 6.31
N PRO A 195 17.27 3.66 5.13
CA PRO A 195 18.01 3.72 3.88
C PRO A 195 18.50 5.14 3.58
N SER A 196 19.65 5.27 2.93
CA SER A 196 20.10 6.56 2.42
C SER A 196 19.16 7.06 1.31
N LYS A 197 19.19 8.38 1.05
CA LYS A 197 18.43 9.00 -0.04
C LYS A 197 18.75 8.34 -1.38
N GLU A 198 20.03 8.12 -1.68
CA GLU A 198 20.49 7.51 -2.93
C GLU A 198 19.97 6.08 -3.07
N SER A 199 19.88 5.34 -1.95
CA SER A 199 19.32 4.00 -1.93
C SER A 199 17.81 4.02 -2.22
N ILE A 200 17.08 4.98 -1.68
CA ILE A 200 15.65 5.19 -1.97
C ILE A 200 15.46 5.52 -3.45
N GLU A 201 16.19 6.51 -3.95
CA GLU A 201 16.11 6.97 -5.35
C GLU A 201 16.42 5.86 -6.33
N LYS A 202 17.49 5.09 -6.10
CA LYS A 202 17.86 3.95 -6.94
C LYS A 202 16.76 2.89 -6.97
N ARG A 203 16.25 2.51 -5.80
CA ARG A 203 15.20 1.49 -5.68
C ARG A 203 13.90 1.90 -6.39
N VAL A 204 13.51 3.17 -6.29
CA VAL A 204 12.33 3.71 -6.98
C VAL A 204 12.59 3.84 -8.48
N GLN A 205 13.81 4.22 -8.88
CA GLN A 205 14.23 4.27 -10.27
C GLN A 205 14.14 2.89 -10.94
N ASP A 206 14.59 1.83 -10.27
CA ASP A 206 14.48 0.46 -10.78
C ASP A 206 13.01 0.06 -11.00
N ALA A 207 12.13 0.42 -10.06
CA ALA A 207 10.69 0.20 -10.21
C ALA A 207 10.08 0.96 -11.41
N ARG A 208 10.50 2.22 -11.64
CA ARG A 208 10.06 3.00 -12.81
C ARG A 208 10.49 2.37 -14.12
N GLN A 209 11.74 1.93 -14.21
CA GLN A 209 12.25 1.25 -15.40
C GLN A 209 11.52 -0.06 -15.66
N TRP A 210 11.20 -0.81 -14.60
CA TRP A 210 10.38 -2.01 -14.71
C TRP A 210 8.96 -1.72 -15.21
N LEU A 211 8.26 -0.75 -14.61
CA LEU A 211 6.94 -0.30 -15.08
C LEU A 211 6.97 0.20 -16.52
N GLN A 212 8.05 0.88 -16.94
CA GLN A 212 8.24 1.33 -18.31
C GLN A 212 8.34 0.16 -19.29
N LYS A 213 9.05 -0.92 -18.92
CA LYS A 213 9.13 -2.15 -19.71
C LYS A 213 7.76 -2.82 -19.84
N LEU A 214 6.99 -2.90 -18.74
CA LEU A 214 5.62 -3.39 -18.78
C LEU A 214 4.73 -2.54 -19.70
N ALA A 215 4.86 -1.21 -19.63
CA ALA A 215 4.11 -0.29 -20.50
C ALA A 215 4.46 -0.51 -21.98
N ALA A 216 5.74 -0.65 -22.33
CA ALA A 216 6.14 -0.96 -23.70
C ALA A 216 5.56 -2.29 -24.18
N GLN A 217 5.55 -3.32 -23.32
CA GLN A 217 4.96 -4.62 -23.63
C GLN A 217 3.44 -4.54 -23.84
N ALA A 218 2.73 -3.84 -22.96
CA ALA A 218 1.28 -3.62 -23.05
C ALA A 218 0.92 -2.87 -24.33
N LEU A 219 1.65 -1.80 -24.66
CA LEU A 219 1.41 -1.01 -25.88
C LEU A 219 1.57 -1.86 -27.13
N ARG A 220 2.66 -2.65 -27.20
CA ARG A 220 2.91 -3.53 -28.35
C ARG A 220 1.77 -4.53 -28.53
N LYS A 221 1.39 -5.26 -27.46
CA LYS A 221 0.29 -6.23 -27.50
C LYS A 221 -1.04 -5.59 -27.93
N HIS A 222 -1.32 -4.40 -27.40
CA HIS A 222 -2.54 -3.66 -27.70
C HIS A 222 -2.63 -3.21 -29.16
N GLN A 223 -1.51 -2.74 -29.72
CA GLN A 223 -1.41 -2.36 -31.13
C GLN A 223 -1.52 -3.57 -32.06
N GLU A 224 -0.87 -4.69 -31.71
CA GLU A 224 -0.98 -5.96 -32.46
C GLU A 224 -2.43 -6.48 -32.49
N ALA A 225 -3.14 -6.37 -31.36
CA ALA A 225 -4.54 -6.79 -31.24
C ALA A 225 -5.56 -5.79 -31.83
N GLN A 226 -5.12 -4.59 -32.24
CA GLN A 226 -5.98 -3.51 -32.78
C GLN A 226 -7.18 -3.17 -31.88
N LEU A 227 -6.99 -3.24 -30.56
CA LEU A 227 -8.04 -2.94 -29.60
C LEU A 227 -8.31 -1.42 -29.57
N PRO A 228 -9.56 -0.99 -29.33
CA PRO A 228 -9.89 0.43 -29.20
C PRO A 228 -9.48 0.97 -27.82
N GLY A 229 -9.22 2.28 -27.76
CA GLY A 229 -8.87 2.97 -26.51
C GLY A 229 -7.39 2.84 -26.15
N PRO A 230 -7.00 3.26 -24.93
CA PRO A 230 -5.61 3.13 -24.47
C PRO A 230 -5.38 1.77 -23.80
N ALA A 231 -4.16 1.25 -23.93
CA ALA A 231 -3.67 0.18 -23.08
C ALA A 231 -3.45 0.70 -21.65
N ARG A 232 -3.70 -0.14 -20.64
CA ARG A 232 -3.61 0.26 -19.24
C ARG A 232 -2.75 -0.67 -18.39
N ILE A 233 -2.08 -0.09 -17.41
CA ILE A 233 -1.44 -0.79 -16.30
C ILE A 233 -2.00 -0.20 -15.01
N VAL A 234 -2.46 -1.06 -14.10
CA VAL A 234 -2.93 -0.66 -12.78
C VAL A 234 -1.79 -0.88 -11.79
N VAL A 235 -1.46 0.13 -11.00
CA VAL A 235 -0.40 0.06 -9.99
C VAL A 235 -0.98 0.42 -8.63
N ILE A 236 -1.03 -0.54 -7.71
CA ILE A 236 -1.40 -0.29 -6.32
C ILE A 236 -0.18 0.25 -5.57
N THR A 237 -0.31 1.45 -5.03
CA THR A 237 0.79 2.21 -4.45
C THR A 237 0.52 2.64 -3.00
N HIS A 238 1.52 3.25 -2.40
CA HIS A 238 1.52 3.81 -1.05
C HIS A 238 1.75 5.30 -1.16
N GLY A 239 1.14 6.08 -0.26
CA GLY A 239 1.21 7.52 -0.41
C GLY A 239 2.63 8.08 -0.27
N GLY A 240 3.51 7.51 0.58
CA GLY A 240 4.90 7.96 0.70
C GLY A 240 5.72 7.59 -0.54
N ASN A 241 5.72 6.31 -0.93
CA ASN A 241 6.40 5.85 -2.14
C ASN A 241 5.97 6.60 -3.42
N GLN A 242 4.67 6.92 -3.58
CA GLN A 242 4.16 7.58 -4.78
C GLN A 242 4.81 8.95 -5.04
N GLN A 243 5.24 9.67 -4.00
CA GLN A 243 5.94 10.95 -4.15
C GLN A 243 7.27 10.74 -4.87
N PHE A 244 8.06 9.74 -4.46
CA PHE A 244 9.30 9.40 -5.14
C PHE A 244 9.05 8.84 -6.55
N LEU A 245 8.04 7.98 -6.70
CA LEU A 245 7.71 7.34 -7.98
C LEU A 245 7.31 8.37 -9.05
N THR A 246 6.54 9.38 -8.67
CA THR A 246 6.05 10.41 -9.61
C THR A 246 6.91 11.66 -9.63
N GLU A 247 7.88 11.79 -8.71
CA GLU A 247 8.66 13.01 -8.44
C GLU A 247 7.81 14.24 -8.09
N ASN A 248 6.52 14.05 -7.82
CA ASN A 248 5.67 15.09 -7.28
C ASN A 248 5.77 15.06 -5.75
N ARG A 249 5.47 16.19 -5.10
CA ARG A 249 5.49 16.35 -3.65
C ARG A 249 4.14 16.91 -3.18
N TYR A 250 3.13 16.05 -3.21
CA TYR A 250 1.80 16.30 -2.65
C TYR A 250 1.79 15.86 -1.18
N CYS A 251 2.18 16.77 -0.29
CA CYS A 251 2.38 16.48 1.14
C CYS A 251 1.46 17.35 2.00
N ASN A 252 1.05 16.83 3.16
CA ASN A 252 0.46 17.66 4.21
C ASN A 252 1.47 17.82 5.34
N TYR A 253 1.42 18.98 5.98
CA TYR A 253 2.21 19.29 7.16
C TYR A 253 1.30 19.48 8.37
N THR A 254 1.78 19.09 9.54
CA THR A 254 1.10 19.35 10.82
C THR A 254 1.99 20.22 11.70
N MET A 255 1.40 21.17 12.40
CA MET A 255 2.07 21.86 13.50
C MET A 255 2.08 20.96 14.73
N SER A 256 3.25 20.76 15.34
CA SER A 256 3.32 20.11 16.65
C SER A 256 2.85 21.10 17.73
N PRO A 257 2.03 20.69 18.73
CA PRO A 257 1.66 21.56 19.83
C PRO A 257 2.89 22.15 20.52
N GLY A 258 2.97 23.48 20.61
CA GLY A 258 4.09 24.18 21.25
C GLY A 258 5.34 24.39 20.38
N HIS A 259 5.33 23.99 19.10
CA HIS A 259 6.40 24.28 18.14
C HIS A 259 5.91 25.18 17.00
N SER A 260 6.76 26.08 16.53
CA SER A 260 6.48 26.96 15.38
C SER A 260 6.77 26.30 14.02
N GLU A 261 7.43 25.15 14.01
CA GLU A 261 7.88 24.47 12.79
C GLU A 261 6.83 23.46 12.30
N LEU A 262 6.55 23.51 11.00
CA LEU A 262 5.71 22.54 10.31
C LEU A 262 6.49 21.24 10.15
N LYS A 263 5.88 20.11 10.50
CA LYS A 263 6.46 18.79 10.27
C LYS A 263 5.68 18.03 9.22
N TRP A 264 6.40 17.33 8.35
CA TRP A 264 5.80 16.44 7.37
C TRP A 264 4.96 15.37 8.09
N ALA A 265 3.69 15.27 7.73
CA ALA A 265 2.68 14.52 8.49
C ALA A 265 2.09 13.33 7.72
N GLY A 266 2.82 12.81 6.74
CA GLY A 266 2.30 11.81 5.83
C GLY A 266 1.95 12.38 4.46
N SER A 267 1.83 11.45 3.53
CA SER A 267 1.19 11.60 2.22
C SER A 267 -0.34 11.74 2.31
N SER A 268 -0.86 12.37 3.36
CA SER A 268 -2.31 12.52 3.58
C SER A 268 -3.01 13.41 2.55
N ALA A 269 -2.24 14.01 1.62
CA ALA A 269 -2.78 14.62 0.42
C ALA A 269 -3.51 13.61 -0.48
N GLN A 270 -3.13 12.33 -0.45
CA GLN A 270 -3.82 11.25 -1.18
C GLN A 270 -4.56 10.37 -0.19
N ARG A 271 -5.86 10.18 -0.38
CA ARG A 271 -6.69 9.32 0.48
C ARG A 271 -6.60 7.88 -0.01
N ASN A 272 -6.98 6.94 0.85
CA ASN A 272 -7.10 5.54 0.46
C ASN A 272 -8.03 5.41 -0.76
N LEU A 273 -7.63 4.58 -1.73
CA LEU A 273 -8.31 4.39 -3.03
C LEU A 273 -8.37 5.63 -3.93
N ASP A 274 -7.64 6.71 -3.64
CA ASP A 274 -7.46 7.78 -4.63
C ASP A 274 -6.79 7.20 -5.89
N VAL A 275 -7.33 7.58 -7.05
CA VAL A 275 -6.93 7.14 -8.39
C VAL A 275 -6.35 8.33 -9.13
N ASN A 276 -5.14 8.16 -9.66
CA ASN A 276 -4.46 9.14 -10.50
C ASN A 276 -4.05 8.50 -11.82
N LEU A 277 -4.03 9.30 -12.88
CA LEU A 277 -3.66 8.85 -14.22
C LEU A 277 -2.33 9.43 -14.64
N TYR A 278 -1.43 8.58 -15.13
CA TYR A 278 -0.11 8.96 -15.61
C TYR A 278 0.19 8.35 -16.97
N ARG A 279 1.22 8.88 -17.62
CA ARG A 279 1.92 8.23 -18.74
C ARG A 279 3.43 8.36 -18.56
N PHE A 280 4.18 7.51 -19.23
CA PHE A 280 5.61 7.70 -19.35
C PHE A 280 5.95 8.80 -20.37
N ASP A 281 6.75 9.77 -19.95
CA ASP A 281 7.53 10.64 -20.83
C ASP A 281 9.02 10.34 -20.57
N LYS A 282 9.65 9.66 -21.54
CA LYS A 282 10.94 8.99 -21.33
C LYS A 282 10.86 8.09 -20.10
N HIS A 283 11.62 8.38 -19.04
CA HIS A 283 11.67 7.60 -17.80
C HIS A 283 10.79 8.16 -16.67
N ARG A 284 10.12 9.29 -16.88
CA ARG A 284 9.34 9.99 -15.85
C ARG A 284 7.86 9.67 -16.01
N LEU A 285 7.14 9.58 -14.89
CA LEU A 285 5.69 9.52 -14.88
C LEU A 285 5.13 10.94 -14.84
N VAL A 286 4.37 11.32 -15.86
CA VAL A 286 3.72 12.63 -15.96
C VAL A 286 2.22 12.44 -15.82
N GLU A 287 1.60 13.18 -14.90
CA GLU A 287 0.14 13.10 -14.67
C GLU A 287 -0.59 13.53 -15.95
N LEU A 288 -1.63 12.78 -16.33
CA LEU A 288 -2.46 13.12 -17.46
C LEU A 288 -3.45 14.23 -17.06
N PRO A 289 -3.82 15.11 -18.01
CA PRO A 289 -4.89 16.07 -17.79
C PRO A 289 -6.19 15.38 -17.32
N HIS A 290 -7.01 16.12 -16.59
CA HIS A 290 -8.27 15.61 -16.05
C HIS A 290 -9.13 14.94 -17.14
N ASN A 291 -9.44 13.66 -16.91
CA ASN A 291 -10.18 12.80 -17.83
C ASN A 291 -11.62 12.60 -17.32
N LEU A 292 -12.61 12.99 -18.14
CA LEU A 292 -14.04 12.89 -17.81
C LEU A 292 -14.53 11.44 -17.71
N GLU A 293 -13.98 10.51 -18.48
CA GLU A 293 -14.30 9.08 -18.40
C GLU A 293 -13.89 8.53 -17.04
N PHE A 294 -12.67 8.82 -16.58
CA PHE A 294 -12.18 8.42 -15.26
C PHE A 294 -12.95 9.09 -14.13
N SER A 295 -13.32 10.35 -14.29
CA SER A 295 -14.19 11.03 -13.32
C SER A 295 -15.56 10.36 -13.20
N ARG A 296 -16.11 9.79 -14.28
CA ARG A 296 -17.36 9.01 -14.23
C ARG A 296 -17.16 7.62 -13.63
N LEU A 297 -16.05 6.95 -13.98
CA LEU A 297 -15.71 5.61 -13.47
C LEU A 297 -15.49 5.58 -11.96
N PHE A 298 -14.70 6.51 -11.44
CA PHE A 298 -14.24 6.47 -10.05
C PHE A 298 -14.88 7.54 -9.17
N GLY A 299 -15.62 8.49 -9.76
CA GLY A 299 -16.32 9.54 -9.03
C GLY A 299 -15.37 10.33 -8.13
N LYS A 300 -15.67 10.31 -6.82
CA LYS A 300 -14.89 10.98 -5.78
C LYS A 300 -13.45 10.46 -5.61
N HIS A 301 -13.16 9.27 -6.13
CA HIS A 301 -11.85 8.64 -6.00
C HIS A 301 -10.89 9.07 -7.12
N TYR A 302 -11.38 9.53 -8.28
CA TYR A 302 -10.48 10.06 -9.32
C TYR A 302 -10.03 11.47 -8.97
N ARG A 303 -8.72 11.67 -8.95
CA ARG A 303 -8.09 12.94 -8.65
C ARG A 303 -7.10 13.33 -9.74
N CYS A 304 -6.99 14.64 -9.95
CA CYS A 304 -6.00 15.23 -10.84
C CYS A 304 -5.26 16.26 -10.02
N MET A 305 -4.14 15.83 -9.43
CA MET A 305 -3.45 16.58 -8.39
C MET A 305 -2.86 17.89 -8.91
N GLU A 306 -2.40 17.89 -10.17
CA GLU A 306 -1.97 19.11 -10.87
C GLU A 306 -3.11 20.14 -10.99
N ARG A 307 -4.31 19.70 -11.36
CA ARG A 307 -5.49 20.58 -11.49
C ARG A 307 -6.00 21.09 -10.15
N GLU A 308 -5.98 20.24 -9.14
CA GLU A 308 -6.47 20.57 -7.80
C GLU A 308 -5.59 21.60 -7.08
N LYS A 309 -4.45 22.02 -7.68
CA LYS A 309 -3.48 22.94 -7.08
C LYS A 309 -3.10 22.52 -5.66
N MET A 310 -3.07 21.20 -5.41
CA MET A 310 -2.56 20.63 -4.16
C MET A 310 -1.06 20.96 -3.97
N THR A 311 -0.45 21.60 -4.96
CA THR A 311 0.80 22.35 -4.90
C THR A 311 0.49 23.84 -5.17
N ARG A 312 0.78 24.76 -4.22
CA ARG A 312 1.36 26.12 -4.48
C ARG A 312 1.11 27.21 -3.43
N GLU A 313 0.25 27.01 -2.46
CA GLU A 313 0.29 27.87 -1.26
C GLU A 313 1.12 27.12 -0.22
N TRP A 314 1.87 27.80 0.66
CA TRP A 314 2.74 27.25 1.73
C TRP A 314 4.24 27.11 1.39
N PRO A 315 5.12 27.36 2.38
CA PRO A 315 6.24 28.30 2.25
C PRO A 315 7.32 27.82 1.28
N LYS A 316 7.75 28.75 0.41
CA LYS A 316 8.74 28.54 -0.66
C LYS A 316 10.16 28.20 -0.17
N SER A 317 10.36 28.00 1.14
CA SER A 317 11.67 27.96 1.79
C SER A 317 12.04 26.62 2.44
N GLU A 318 11.17 25.61 2.43
CA GLU A 318 11.45 24.31 3.08
C GLU A 318 11.76 23.21 2.05
N ASP A 319 12.83 22.44 2.29
CA ASP A 319 13.24 21.30 1.47
C ASP A 319 12.33 20.10 1.78
N GLN A 320 11.19 20.03 1.09
CA GLN A 320 10.17 18.99 1.29
C GLN A 320 10.69 17.56 1.13
N GLU A 321 11.76 17.40 0.34
CA GLU A 321 12.42 16.10 0.19
C GLU A 321 13.28 15.76 1.42
N ALA A 322 13.97 16.75 1.99
CA ALA A 322 14.64 16.58 3.27
C ALA A 322 13.64 16.22 4.38
N ASP A 323 12.49 16.91 4.47
CA ASP A 323 11.47 16.61 5.50
C ASP A 323 10.90 15.20 5.35
N HIS A 324 10.65 14.76 4.11
CA HIS A 324 10.14 13.41 3.86
C HIS A 324 11.20 12.35 4.20
N THR A 325 12.47 12.63 3.88
CA THR A 325 13.60 11.76 4.26
C THR A 325 13.78 11.70 5.77
N GLU A 326 13.59 12.83 6.46
CA GLU A 326 13.62 12.90 7.91
C GLU A 326 12.48 12.11 8.55
N PHE A 327 11.25 12.24 8.01
CA PHE A 327 10.11 11.44 8.45
C PHE A 327 10.40 9.94 8.30
N ILE A 328 10.96 9.52 7.17
CA ILE A 328 11.39 8.13 6.96
C ILE A 328 12.38 7.74 8.06
N ARG A 329 13.45 8.51 8.28
CA ARG A 329 14.43 8.24 9.34
C ARG A 329 13.79 8.11 10.72
N ASN A 330 12.90 9.03 11.09
CA ASN A 330 12.22 9.02 12.38
C ASN A 330 11.38 7.75 12.59
N SER A 331 10.75 7.21 11.54
CA SER A 331 10.00 5.95 11.65
C SER A 331 10.91 4.74 11.97
N PHE A 332 12.16 4.72 11.51
CA PHE A 332 13.13 3.68 11.91
C PHE A 332 13.57 3.86 13.36
N GLU A 333 13.76 5.10 13.82
CA GLU A 333 14.10 5.38 15.22
C GLU A 333 12.98 5.02 16.19
N GLU A 334 11.72 5.14 15.77
CA GLU A 334 10.57 4.65 16.54
C GLU A 334 10.60 3.13 16.67
N THR A 335 10.81 2.40 15.57
CA THR A 335 10.94 0.94 15.58
C THR A 335 12.13 0.49 16.43
N ALA A 336 13.25 1.20 16.40
CA ALA A 336 14.43 0.88 17.20
C ALA A 336 14.22 1.04 18.73
N LYS A 337 13.19 1.79 19.15
CA LYS A 337 12.83 1.96 20.57
C LYS A 337 11.96 0.83 21.11
N LEU A 338 11.40 -0.02 20.26
CA LEU A 338 10.58 -1.13 20.69
C LEU A 338 11.40 -2.26 21.30
N ASP A 339 10.72 -3.06 22.11
CA ASP A 339 11.25 -4.33 22.58
C ASP A 339 11.58 -5.23 21.37
N LYS A 340 12.83 -5.70 21.32
CA LYS A 340 13.33 -6.55 20.25
C LYS A 340 12.47 -7.82 20.08
N GLU A 341 12.01 -8.42 21.17
CA GLU A 341 11.17 -9.62 21.14
C GLU A 341 9.83 -9.33 20.44
N VAL A 342 9.26 -8.14 20.63
CA VAL A 342 8.04 -7.71 19.94
C VAL A 342 8.30 -7.54 18.45
N VAL A 343 9.35 -6.80 18.09
CA VAL A 343 9.72 -6.57 16.68
C VAL A 343 9.99 -7.88 15.94
N ASP A 344 10.80 -8.77 16.53
CA ASP A 344 11.11 -10.08 15.96
C ASP A 344 9.85 -10.95 15.81
N SER A 345 8.91 -10.86 16.75
CA SER A 345 7.63 -11.57 16.69
C SER A 345 6.73 -11.09 15.57
N ILE A 346 6.68 -9.77 15.32
CA ILE A 346 5.89 -9.20 14.21
C ILE A 346 6.52 -9.57 12.86
N PHE A 347 7.85 -9.49 12.74
CA PHE A 347 8.54 -9.84 11.49
C PHE A 347 8.51 -11.32 11.16
N SER A 348 8.35 -12.19 12.16
CA SER A 348 8.20 -13.63 11.97
C SER A 348 6.74 -14.10 12.01
N TRP A 349 5.78 -13.18 11.95
CA TRP A 349 4.38 -13.50 12.10
C TRP A 349 3.86 -14.37 10.94
N VAL A 350 3.57 -15.63 11.26
CA VAL A 350 2.92 -16.62 10.38
C VAL A 350 1.64 -17.17 11.02
N GLY A 351 1.07 -16.41 11.95
CA GLY A 351 -0.21 -16.68 12.60
C GLY A 351 -0.15 -16.84 14.11
N VAL A 352 -1.30 -16.64 14.76
CA VAL A 352 -1.47 -16.64 16.24
C VAL A 352 -1.03 -17.95 16.88
N ASP A 353 -1.34 -19.09 16.28
CA ASP A 353 -1.01 -20.41 16.85
C ASP A 353 0.50 -20.70 16.80
N ASN A 354 1.14 -20.32 15.69
CA ASN A 354 2.59 -20.45 15.52
C ASN A 354 3.33 -19.53 16.50
N PHE A 355 2.86 -18.30 16.65
CA PHE A 355 3.40 -17.35 17.63
C PHE A 355 3.27 -17.85 19.08
N LEU A 356 2.12 -18.41 19.47
CA LEU A 356 1.95 -18.96 20.81
C LEU A 356 2.85 -20.18 21.06
N THR A 357 3.04 -21.02 20.04
CA THR A 357 3.90 -22.21 20.11
C THR A 357 5.37 -21.83 20.23
N SER A 358 5.84 -20.85 19.45
CA SER A 358 7.24 -20.40 19.50
C SER A 358 7.62 -19.85 20.87
N ILE A 359 6.73 -19.08 21.51
CA ILE A 359 6.98 -18.53 22.84
C ILE A 359 6.85 -19.59 23.95
N ALA A 360 6.01 -20.61 23.78
CA ALA A 360 5.99 -21.73 24.72
C ALA A 360 7.32 -22.51 24.70
N GLY A 361 7.91 -22.66 23.51
CA GLY A 361 9.21 -23.34 23.33
C GLY A 361 10.41 -22.58 23.88
N THR A 362 10.36 -21.24 23.97
CA THR A 362 11.45 -20.43 24.56
C THR A 362 11.44 -20.40 26.08
N ARG A 363 10.36 -20.87 26.73
CA ARG A 363 10.20 -20.90 28.20
C ARG A 363 10.53 -22.24 28.86
N ASN A 364 10.94 -23.25 28.09
CA ASN A 364 11.49 -24.50 28.63
C ASN A 364 13.02 -24.52 28.42
N PRO A 365 13.81 -24.07 29.42
CA PRO A 365 15.25 -24.31 29.46
C PRO A 365 15.60 -25.79 29.69
#